data_AF-A0A1F8YNU3-F1
#
_entry.id   AF-A0A1F8YNU3-F1
#
_cell.length_a   1.000
_cell.length_b   1.000
_cell.length_c   1.000
_cell.angle_alpha   90.00
_cell.angle_beta   90.00
_cell.angle_gamma   90.00
#
_symmetry.space_group_name_H-M   'P 1'
#
loop_
_entity.id
_entity.type
_entity.pdbx_description
1 polymer ?
#
loop_
_entity_poly.entity_id
_entity_poly.type
_entity_poly.pdbx_seq_one_letter_code
_entity_poly.pdbx_strand_id
1 'polypeptide(L)'
;MDADSPNMRRIVSEAKKFATDTAWEVANQAMQVMGGIGYTDVYPIEKAVRDIRLSQIWTGTNEIMSLLIQHEYFQEVLESPSDRRDVEQDAMHADDSEKVYADEDQKKGMAR
;
A
#
# COMPACT_ATOMS: atom_id res chain seq x y z
N MET A 1 8.35 14.25 16.02
CA MET A 1 8.57 14.83 14.68
C MET A 1 7.52 14.37 13.67
N ASP A 2 6.70 13.34 13.96
CA ASP A 2 5.77 12.74 12.97
C ASP A 2 4.28 12.78 13.34
N ALA A 3 3.91 13.43 14.46
CA ALA A 3 2.56 13.35 15.02
C ALA A 3 1.47 14.03 14.17
N ASP A 4 1.85 14.79 13.14
CA ASP A 4 0.94 15.61 12.32
C ASP A 4 1.20 15.45 10.80
N SER A 5 1.88 14.37 10.41
CA SER A 5 2.13 14.10 8.99
C SER A 5 0.83 13.65 8.31
N PRO A 6 0.44 14.25 7.16
CA PRO A 6 -0.82 13.92 6.48
C PRO A 6 -0.89 12.45 6.02
N ASN A 7 0.27 11.80 5.84
CA ASN A 7 0.43 10.39 5.48
C ASN A 7 0.78 9.47 6.66
N MET A 8 0.55 9.91 7.90
CA MET A 8 0.90 9.13 9.11
C MET A 8 0.26 7.73 9.10
N ARG A 9 -0.99 7.62 8.68
CA ARG A 9 -1.70 6.33 8.59
C ARG A 9 -1.01 5.37 7.61
N ARG A 10 -0.72 5.82 6.38
CA ARG A 10 0.05 5.08 5.38
C ARG A 10 1.40 4.60 5.95
N ILE A 11 2.20 5.49 6.54
CA ILE A 11 3.53 5.15 7.07
C ILE A 11 3.44 4.09 8.18
N VAL A 12 2.46 4.19 9.08
CA VAL A 12 2.24 3.21 10.15
C VAL A 12 1.85 1.85 9.57
N SER A 13 0.98 1.82 8.57
CA SER A 13 0.60 0.60 7.87
C SER A 13 1.76 -0.04 7.12
N GLU A 14 2.60 0.76 6.44
CA GLU A 14 3.83 0.31 5.78
C GLU A 14 4.79 -0.33 6.79
N ALA A 15 5.06 0.36 7.89
CA ALA A 15 5.96 -0.10 8.94
C ALA A 15 5.48 -1.41 9.58
N LYS A 16 4.18 -1.50 9.91
CA LYS A 16 3.59 -2.71 10.50
C LYS A 16 3.69 -3.89 9.55
N LYS A 17 3.28 -3.71 8.29
CA LYS A 17 3.33 -4.76 7.28
C LYS A 17 4.77 -5.24 7.06
N PHE A 18 5.70 -4.32 6.90
CA PHE A 18 7.12 -4.64 6.70
C PHE A 18 7.68 -5.44 7.88
N ALA A 19 7.50 -4.96 9.11
CA ALA A 19 8.05 -5.62 10.29
C ALA A 19 7.50 -7.04 10.46
N THR A 20 6.21 -7.26 10.24
CA THR A 20 5.60 -8.58 10.42
C THR A 20 5.91 -9.54 9.27
N ASP A 21 5.97 -9.07 8.02
CA ASP A 21 6.40 -9.87 6.87
C ASP A 21 7.84 -10.34 7.04
N THR A 22 8.75 -9.43 7.41
CA THR A 22 10.17 -9.76 7.65
C THR A 22 10.33 -10.71 8.82
N ALA A 23 9.64 -10.47 9.95
CA ALA A 23 9.70 -11.38 11.10
C ALA A 23 9.24 -12.79 10.73
N TRP A 24 8.19 -12.91 9.92
CA TRP A 24 7.69 -14.18 9.43
C TRP A 24 8.72 -14.90 8.57
N GLU A 25 9.33 -14.21 7.62
CA GLU A 25 10.35 -14.79 6.76
C GLU A 25 11.55 -15.32 7.57
N VAL A 26 12.07 -14.51 8.49
CA VAL A 26 13.19 -14.89 9.36
C VAL A 26 12.86 -16.10 10.21
N ALA A 27 11.68 -16.14 10.83
CA ALA A 27 11.28 -17.27 11.68
C ALA A 27 11.12 -18.57 10.89
N ASN A 28 10.55 -18.50 9.67
CA ASN A 28 10.42 -19.68 8.81
C ASN A 28 11.78 -20.16 8.31
N GLN A 29 12.68 -19.25 7.93
CA GLN A 29 14.03 -19.63 7.54
C GLN A 29 14.79 -20.28 8.71
N ALA A 30 14.67 -19.74 9.91
CA ALA A 30 15.27 -20.34 11.11
C ALA A 30 14.74 -21.76 11.35
N MET A 31 13.42 -21.98 11.24
CA MET A 31 12.81 -23.31 11.32
C MET A 31 13.36 -24.27 10.27
N GLN A 32 13.45 -23.82 9.01
CA GLN A 32 13.96 -24.62 7.91
C GLN A 32 15.43 -25.02 8.09
N VAL A 33 16.26 -24.12 8.62
CA VAL A 33 17.68 -24.37 8.91
C VAL A 33 17.85 -25.37 10.06
N MET A 34 17.04 -25.26 11.10
CA MET A 34 17.07 -26.20 12.24
C MET A 34 16.58 -27.60 11.85
N GLY A 35 15.72 -27.71 10.84
CA GLY A 35 15.18 -28.99 10.37
C GLY A 35 14.31 -29.65 11.44
N GLY A 36 14.37 -30.98 11.53
CA GLY A 36 13.46 -31.76 12.40
C GLY A 36 13.49 -31.37 13.88
N ILE A 37 14.66 -30.99 14.41
CA ILE A 37 14.78 -30.57 15.82
C ILE A 37 14.14 -29.19 16.07
N GLY A 38 13.95 -28.37 15.03
CA GLY A 38 13.25 -27.09 15.14
C GLY A 38 11.76 -27.23 15.43
N TYR A 39 11.18 -28.41 15.17
CA TYR A 39 9.77 -28.72 15.45
C TYR A 39 9.53 -29.29 16.85
N THR A 40 10.57 -29.59 17.62
CA THR A 40 10.45 -30.05 19.00
C THR A 40 10.52 -28.89 19.98
N ASP A 41 10.22 -29.13 21.25
CA ASP A 41 10.27 -28.14 22.33
C ASP A 41 11.69 -27.91 22.89
N VAL A 42 12.71 -28.52 22.27
CA VAL A 42 14.11 -28.42 22.69
C VAL A 42 14.66 -27.01 22.45
N TYR A 43 14.26 -26.38 21.34
CA TYR A 43 14.59 -25.01 21.00
C TYR A 43 13.30 -24.23 20.71
N PRO A 44 13.16 -22.97 21.13
CA PRO A 44 11.87 -22.24 21.09
C PRO A 44 11.45 -21.74 19.70
N ILE A 45 11.89 -22.41 18.62
CA ILE A 45 11.67 -21.97 17.23
C ILE A 45 10.24 -22.24 16.77
N GLU A 46 9.69 -23.41 17.12
CA GLU A 46 8.28 -23.79 16.92
C GLU A 46 7.31 -22.84 17.63
N LYS A 47 7.70 -22.32 18.80
CA LYS A 47 6.93 -21.28 19.49
C LYS A 47 7.03 -19.94 18.76
N ALA A 48 8.24 -19.51 18.40
CA ALA A 48 8.47 -18.25 17.71
C ALA A 48 7.70 -18.15 16.37
N VAL A 49 7.72 -19.22 15.56
CA VAL A 49 6.96 -19.27 14.29
C VAL A 49 5.45 -19.11 14.54
N ARG A 50 4.93 -19.73 15.61
CA ARG A 50 3.51 -19.65 15.97
C ARG A 50 3.11 -18.23 16.40
N ASP A 51 3.92 -17.61 17.23
CA ASP A 51 3.67 -16.26 17.76
C ASP A 51 3.75 -15.22 16.63
N ILE A 52 4.75 -15.34 15.75
CA ILE A 52 4.92 -14.43 14.62
C ILE A 52 3.80 -14.60 13.59
N ARG A 53 3.24 -15.80 13.40
CA ARG A 53 2.08 -15.99 12.52
C ARG A 53 0.88 -15.15 12.97
N LEU A 54 0.67 -15.02 14.27
CA LEU A 54 -0.41 -14.19 14.81
C LEU A 54 -0.21 -12.70 14.52
N SER A 55 1.04 -12.23 14.50
CA SER A 55 1.38 -10.82 14.24
C SER A 55 0.92 -10.32 12.86
N GLN A 56 0.81 -11.23 11.88
CA GLN A 56 0.30 -10.89 10.54
C GLN A 56 -1.20 -10.62 10.53
N ILE A 57 -1.96 -11.10 11.53
CA ILE A 57 -3.42 -11.03 11.59
C ILE A 57 -3.89 -9.99 12.61
N TRP A 58 -3.20 -9.89 13.74
CA TRP A 58 -3.58 -9.04 14.86
C TRP A 58 -3.63 -7.55 14.46
N THR A 59 -4.64 -6.83 14.96
CA THR A 59 -4.85 -5.38 14.72
C THR A 59 -4.89 -4.96 13.25
N GLY A 60 -5.36 -5.85 12.38
CA GLY A 60 -5.50 -5.65 10.93
C GLY A 60 -4.50 -6.47 10.16
N THR A 61 -4.96 -7.22 9.15
CA THR A 61 -4.09 -8.15 8.43
C THR A 61 -3.10 -7.41 7.53
N ASN A 62 -2.02 -8.08 7.11
CA ASN A 62 -1.05 -7.49 6.19
C ASN A 62 -1.67 -7.12 4.82
N GLU A 63 -2.71 -7.83 4.38
CA GLU A 63 -3.50 -7.49 3.20
C GLU A 63 -4.32 -6.21 3.40
N ILE A 64 -4.94 -6.04 4.57
CA ILE A 64 -5.66 -4.80 4.90
C ILE A 64 -4.71 -3.61 4.98
N MET A 65 -3.52 -3.79 5.55
CA MET A 65 -2.48 -2.75 5.52
C MET A 65 -2.10 -2.40 4.08
N SER A 66 -1.93 -3.41 3.21
CA SER A 66 -1.63 -3.20 1.79
C SER A 66 -2.73 -2.41 1.08
N LEU A 67 -3.99 -2.74 1.33
CA LEU A 67 -5.15 -2.01 0.79
C LEU A 67 -5.14 -0.54 1.23
N LEU A 68 -4.89 -0.28 2.51
CA LEU A 68 -4.83 1.08 3.06
C LEU A 68 -3.70 1.89 2.41
N ILE A 69 -2.50 1.30 2.30
CA ILE A 69 -1.35 1.93 1.65
C ILE A 69 -1.68 2.27 0.21
N GLN A 70 -2.27 1.33 -0.54
CA GLN A 70 -2.66 1.56 -1.93
C GLN A 70 -3.68 2.69 -2.06
N HIS A 71 -4.69 2.72 -1.19
CA HIS A 71 -5.73 3.75 -1.21
C HIS A 71 -5.16 5.14 -0.95
N GLU A 72 -4.39 5.31 0.13
CA GLU A 72 -3.82 6.61 0.51
C GLU A 72 -2.78 7.08 -0.53
N TYR A 73 -1.95 6.17 -1.06
CA TYR A 73 -0.99 6.50 -2.12
C TYR A 73 -1.69 6.91 -3.42
N PHE A 74 -2.79 6.26 -3.80
CA PHE A 74 -3.51 6.60 -5.02
C PHE A 74 -4.14 8.00 -4.95
N GLN A 75 -4.67 8.40 -3.78
CA GLN A 75 -5.15 9.76 -3.56
C GLN A 75 -4.02 10.78 -3.71
N GLU A 76 -2.86 10.53 -3.09
CA GLU A 76 -1.68 11.39 -3.22
C GLU A 76 -1.23 11.56 -4.70
N VAL A 77 -1.24 10.47 -5.47
CA VAL A 77 -0.88 10.47 -6.90
C VAL A 77 -1.91 11.19 -7.79
N LEU A 78 -3.19 11.17 -7.41
CA LEU A 78 -4.24 11.90 -8.13
C LEU A 78 -4.20 13.40 -7.79
N GLU A 79 -3.88 13.75 -6.55
CA GLU A 79 -3.77 15.15 -6.09
C GLU A 79 -2.48 15.83 -6.54
N SER A 80 -1.40 15.06 -6.75
CA SER A 80 -0.16 15.54 -7.37
C SER A 80 -0.17 15.28 -8.88
N PRO A 81 -0.61 16.23 -9.72
CA PRO A 81 -0.36 16.19 -11.16
C PRO A 81 1.13 16.48 -11.36
N SER A 82 1.99 15.52 -11.04
CA SER A 82 3.39 15.57 -11.46
C SER A 82 3.40 15.58 -12.97
N ASP A 83 3.56 16.77 -13.56
CA ASP A 83 3.86 17.06 -14.97
C ASP A 83 3.41 15.95 -15.95
N ARG A 84 2.14 15.56 -15.84
CA ARG A 84 1.60 14.48 -16.67
C ARG A 84 1.48 15.12 -18.04
N ARG A 85 2.27 14.61 -18.99
CA ARG A 85 2.14 14.99 -20.39
C ARG A 85 0.67 14.92 -20.77
N ASP A 86 0.10 16.07 -21.10
CA ASP A 86 -1.30 16.16 -21.48
C ASP A 86 -1.45 15.53 -22.86
N VAL A 87 -1.87 14.27 -22.88
CA VAL A 87 -2.02 13.49 -24.12
C VAL A 87 -3.03 14.12 -25.08
N GLU A 88 -3.95 14.95 -24.56
CA GLU A 88 -4.88 15.71 -25.39
C GLU A 88 -4.15 16.80 -26.20
N GLN A 89 -3.08 17.39 -25.63
CA GLN A 89 -2.25 18.40 -26.31
C GLN A 89 -1.27 17.78 -27.32
N ASP A 90 -1.07 16.46 -27.29
CA ASP A 90 -0.23 15.76 -28.26
C ASP A 90 -0.95 15.48 -29.60
N ALA A 91 -2.26 15.73 -29.68
CA ALA A 91 -3.02 15.57 -30.91
C ALA A 91 -2.66 16.64 -31.94
N MET A 92 -2.43 16.24 -33.20
CA MET A 92 -2.05 17.17 -34.28
C MET A 92 -3.10 18.27 -34.55
N HIS A 93 -4.35 18.07 -34.10
CA HIS A 93 -5.49 18.98 -34.26
C HIS A 93 -6.29 19.06 -32.96
N ALA A 94 -5.64 19.39 -31.84
CA ALA A 94 -6.36 19.66 -30.58
C ALA A 94 -7.23 20.92 -30.74
N ASP A 95 -8.48 20.74 -31.19
CA ASP A 95 -9.50 21.79 -31.22
C ASP A 95 -10.50 21.56 -30.09
N ASP A 96 -10.67 22.57 -29.24
CA ASP A 96 -11.62 22.54 -28.12
C ASP A 96 -13.08 22.37 -28.59
N SER A 97 -13.35 22.62 -29.88
CA SER A 97 -14.67 22.48 -30.49
C SER A 97 -15.10 21.02 -30.72
N GLU A 98 -14.15 20.08 -30.77
CA GLU A 98 -14.42 18.65 -30.98
C GLU A 98 -14.57 17.86 -29.67
N LYS A 99 -14.43 18.53 -28.52
CA LYS A 99 -14.58 17.91 -27.20
C LYS A 99 -16.01 17.42 -27.00
N VAL A 100 -16.17 16.09 -26.92
CA VAL A 100 -17.43 15.47 -26.55
C VAL A 100 -17.52 15.45 -25.03
N TYR A 101 -18.22 16.44 -24.47
CA TYR A 101 -18.50 16.49 -23.04
C TYR A 101 -19.60 15.48 -22.67
N ALA A 102 -19.40 14.71 -21.61
CA ALA A 102 -20.52 14.03 -20.96
C ALA A 102 -21.44 15.09 -20.30
N ASP A 103 -22.73 14.78 -20.14
CA ASP A 103 -23.73 15.72 -19.61
C ASP A 103 -23.32 16.34 -18.24
N GLU A 104 -22.50 15.64 -17.46
CA GLU A 104 -21.99 16.12 -16.16
C GLU A 104 -20.86 17.14 -16.29
N ASP A 105 -20.04 17.07 -17.36
CA ASP A 105 -18.92 17.99 -17.60
C ASP A 105 -19.37 19.32 -18.19
N GLN A 106 -20.50 19.33 -18.90
CA GLN A 106 -21.08 20.54 -19.50
C GLN A 106 -21.45 21.60 -18.45
N LYS A 107 -21.83 21.18 -17.24
CA LYS A 107 -22.20 22.10 -16.14
C LYS A 107 -21.01 22.80 -15.48
N LYS A 108 -19.80 22.22 -15.53
CA LYS A 108 -18.59 22.85 -14.99
C LYS A 108 -18.01 23.91 -15.93
N GLY A 109 -18.22 23.78 -17.24
CA GLY A 109 -17.73 24.73 -18.24
C GLY A 109 -18.48 26.07 -18.28
N MET A 110 -19.76 26.11 -17.88
CA MET A 110 -20.58 27.33 -17.85
C MET A 110 -20.36 28.22 -16.61
N ALA A 111 -19.61 27.75 -15.61
CA ALA A 111 -19.40 28.45 -14.34
C ALA A 111 -18.04 29.18 -14.24
N ARG A 112 -17.31 29.31 -15.36
CA ARG A 112 -16.09 30.12 -15.50
C ARG A 112 -16.33 31.32 -16.40
#